data_AF-A0A7J8PNM8-F1
#
_entry.id   AF-A0A7J8PNM8-F1
#
_cell.length_a   1.000
_cell.length_b   1.000
_cell.length_c   1.000
_cell.angle_alpha   90.00
_cell.angle_beta   90.00
_cell.angle_gamma   90.00
#
_symmetry.space_group_name_H-M   'P 1'
#
loop_
_entity.id
_entity.type
_entity.pdbx_description
1 polymer ?
#
loop_
_entity_poly.entity_id
_entity_poly.type
_entity_poly.pdbx_seq_one_letter_code
_entity_poly.pdbx_strand_id
1 'polypeptide(L)'
;MADDINALLKNLKFSEEESVRVISSNIVTNYQGFEAWAVGKIMAIEKPNREAMYRVLRSLWFTKYDVNFVALNEEVILVKFGCVEDRNRILNMMPWLFDNCLFAMLPFVKDKELETYEFNISPFWLRIYNIPLEYMDRQIAMDVGKAIRELVAIGKTGMEGGLSL
;
A
#
# COMPACT_ATOMS: atom_id res chain seq x y z
N MET A 1 -34.14 6.99 22.89
CA MET A 1 -33.29 8.00 22.21
C MET A 1 -32.28 7.37 21.26
N ALA A 2 -31.44 6.41 21.70
CA ALA A 2 -30.57 5.66 20.77
C ALA A 2 -31.34 4.61 19.95
N ASP A 3 -32.37 3.98 20.54
CA ASP A 3 -33.16 2.94 19.87
C ASP A 3 -34.03 3.48 18.73
N ASP A 4 -34.47 4.74 18.83
CA ASP A 4 -35.28 5.42 17.80
C ASP A 4 -34.47 5.67 16.51
N ILE A 5 -33.17 5.93 16.65
CA ILE A 5 -32.25 6.14 15.52
C ILE A 5 -32.03 4.82 14.77
N ASN A 6 -31.84 3.72 15.50
CA ASN A 6 -31.67 2.39 14.90
C ASN A 6 -32.92 1.91 14.15
N ALA A 7 -34.11 2.27 14.64
CA ALA A 7 -35.38 1.96 13.95
C ALA A 7 -35.52 2.73 12.63
N LEU A 8 -35.08 3.99 12.58
CA LEU A 8 -35.09 4.82 11.37
C LEU A 8 -34.08 4.35 10.31
N LEU A 9 -32.89 3.91 10.74
CA LEU A 9 -31.85 3.41 9.84
C LEU A 9 -32.24 2.10 9.14
N LYS A 10 -33.10 1.29 9.76
CA LYS A 10 -33.54 -0.02 9.22
C LYS A 10 -34.44 0.10 7.98
N ASN A 11 -35.01 1.28 7.73
CA ASN A 11 -35.91 1.56 6.61
C ASN A 11 -35.23 2.25 5.42
N LEU A 12 -33.93 2.55 5.51
CA LEU A 12 -33.18 3.11 4.39
C LEU A 12 -32.86 1.99 3.39
N LYS A 13 -33.64 1.90 2.32
CA LYS A 13 -33.34 1.10 1.13
C LYS A 13 -32.86 2.04 0.05
N PHE A 14 -31.55 2.11 -0.17
CA PHE A 14 -30.98 2.84 -1.29
C PHE A 14 -31.20 2.03 -2.57
N SER A 15 -31.95 2.58 -3.51
CA SER A 15 -32.05 2.08 -4.88
C SER A 15 -30.74 2.34 -5.64
N GLU A 16 -30.43 1.57 -6.67
CA GLU A 16 -29.26 1.79 -7.55
C GLU A 16 -29.29 3.18 -8.22
N GLU A 17 -30.48 3.79 -8.35
CA GLU A 17 -30.68 5.14 -8.90
C GLU A 17 -30.44 6.28 -7.89
N GLU A 18 -30.32 5.97 -6.59
CA GLU A 18 -30.17 6.96 -5.50
C GLU A 18 -28.77 7.00 -4.88
N SER A 19 -27.78 6.28 -5.44
CA SER A 19 -26.40 6.32 -4.95
C SER A 19 -25.69 7.62 -5.36
N VAL A 20 -26.16 8.76 -4.87
CA VAL A 20 -25.44 10.02 -4.99
C VAL A 20 -24.28 10.00 -3.99
N ARG A 21 -23.05 9.92 -4.49
CA ARG A 21 -21.84 10.10 -3.67
C ARG A 21 -21.77 11.55 -3.19
N VAL A 22 -22.30 11.81 -2.01
CA VAL A 22 -22.15 13.11 -1.36
C VAL A 22 -20.76 13.19 -0.74
N ILE A 23 -19.81 13.81 -1.44
CA ILE A 23 -18.53 14.22 -0.84
C ILE A 23 -18.82 15.51 -0.08
N SER A 24 -18.95 15.41 1.25
CA SER A 24 -19.04 16.60 2.10
C SER A 24 -17.70 17.34 2.07
N SER A 25 -17.66 18.49 1.42
CA SER A 25 -16.44 19.30 1.22
C SER A 25 -16.06 20.18 2.41
N ASN A 26 -16.73 20.03 3.56
CA ASN A 26 -16.47 20.84 4.75
C ASN A 26 -15.96 20.00 5.92
N ILE A 27 -14.71 19.56 5.84
CA ILE A 27 -13.91 19.24 7.02
C ILE A 27 -12.54 19.90 6.84
N VAL A 28 -12.43 21.14 7.30
CA VAL A 28 -11.15 21.79 7.55
C VAL A 28 -10.54 21.14 8.79
N THR A 29 -9.77 20.08 8.59
CA THR A 29 -8.79 19.58 9.57
C THR A 29 -7.56 19.13 8.81
N ASN A 30 -6.40 19.35 9.41
CA ASN A 30 -5.05 19.32 8.85
C ASN A 30 -4.55 17.92 8.38
N TYR A 31 -5.40 17.13 7.73
CA TYR A 31 -5.01 15.88 7.09
C TYR A 31 -4.56 16.20 5.67
N GLN A 32 -3.34 15.78 5.31
CA GLN A 32 -2.98 15.64 3.89
C GLN A 32 -4.10 14.86 3.19
N GLY A 33 -4.51 15.35 2.02
CA GLY A 33 -5.64 14.80 1.28
C GLY A 33 -5.43 13.36 0.84
N PHE A 34 -6.20 12.92 -0.16
CA PHE A 34 -6.10 11.55 -0.70
C PHE A 34 -4.68 11.18 -1.21
N GLU A 35 -3.80 12.15 -1.41
CA GLU A 35 -2.37 11.98 -1.74
C GLU A 35 -1.58 11.15 -0.71
N ALA A 36 -1.98 11.19 0.57
CA ALA A 36 -1.34 10.39 1.62
C ALA A 36 -1.99 8.99 1.75
N TRP A 37 -2.86 8.58 0.83
CA TRP A 37 -3.56 7.30 0.91
C TRP A 37 -2.95 6.27 -0.05
N ALA A 38 -3.10 5.00 0.30
CA ALA A 38 -2.79 3.85 -0.54
C ALA A 38 -3.94 2.85 -0.45
N VAL A 39 -4.08 2.02 -1.47
CA VAL A 39 -4.95 0.84 -1.44
C VAL A 39 -4.10 -0.40 -1.43
N GLY A 40 -4.50 -1.40 -0.66
CA GLY A 40 -3.80 -2.66 -0.58
C GLY A 40 -4.73 -3.85 -0.65
N LYS A 41 -4.23 -4.95 -1.18
CA LYS A 41 -4.89 -6.25 -1.24
C LYS A 41 -3.93 -7.30 -0.72
N ILE A 42 -4.42 -8.17 0.16
CA ILE A 42 -3.66 -9.32 0.63
C ILE A 42 -3.88 -10.50 -0.33
N MET A 43 -2.78 -11.04 -0.83
CA MET A 43 -2.74 -12.16 -1.77
C MET A 43 -2.59 -13.45 -0.95
N ALA A 44 -3.70 -13.91 -0.40
CA ALA A 44 -3.78 -15.10 0.44
C ALA A 44 -4.87 -16.06 -0.07
N ILE A 45 -4.66 -17.36 0.11
CA ILE A 45 -5.67 -18.40 -0.21
C ILE A 45 -6.84 -18.31 0.78
N GLU A 46 -6.53 -18.11 2.06
CA GLU A 46 -7.51 -17.94 3.14
C GLU A 46 -7.48 -16.50 3.66
N LYS A 47 -8.62 -16.01 4.14
CA LYS A 47 -8.74 -14.63 4.64
C LYS A 47 -7.98 -14.49 5.97
N PRO A 48 -6.91 -13.68 6.05
CA PRO A 48 -6.17 -13.50 7.29
C PRO A 48 -6.94 -12.63 8.29
N ASN A 49 -6.58 -12.73 9.57
CA ASN A 49 -7.10 -11.83 10.59
C ASN A 49 -6.58 -10.41 10.35
N ARG A 50 -7.44 -9.57 9.78
CA ARG A 50 -7.13 -8.17 9.44
C ARG A 50 -6.66 -7.34 10.62
N GLU A 51 -7.27 -7.52 11.79
CA GLU A 51 -6.91 -6.74 12.97
C GLU A 51 -5.49 -7.10 13.45
N ALA A 52 -5.14 -8.39 13.42
CA ALA A 52 -3.77 -8.83 13.68
C ALA A 52 -2.79 -8.26 12.65
N MET A 53 -3.16 -8.30 11.36
CA MET A 53 -2.36 -7.70 10.28
C MET A 53 -2.12 -6.21 10.50
N TYR A 54 -3.15 -5.44 10.82
CA TYR A 54 -3.02 -4.00 11.05
C TYR A 54 -2.10 -3.69 12.22
N ARG A 55 -2.14 -4.49 13.29
CA ARG A 55 -1.22 -4.33 14.43
C ARG A 55 0.22 -4.62 14.03
N VAL A 56 0.46 -5.70 13.30
CA VAL A 56 1.81 -6.06 12.82
C VAL A 56 2.34 -4.98 11.87
N LEU A 57 1.57 -4.59 10.85
CA LEU A 57 1.98 -3.55 9.91
C LEU A 57 2.27 -2.22 10.62
N ARG A 58 1.43 -1.79 11.56
CA ARG A 58 1.71 -0.60 12.38
C ARG A 58 3.02 -0.69 13.15
N SER A 59 3.34 -1.86 13.70
CA SER A 59 4.59 -2.06 14.45
C SER A 59 5.84 -2.02 13.56
N LEU A 60 5.71 -2.41 12.28
CA LEU A 60 6.81 -2.41 11.31
C LEU A 60 6.96 -1.05 10.60
N TRP A 61 5.85 -0.34 10.44
CA TRP A 61 5.81 0.95 9.76
C TRP A 61 6.11 2.07 10.75
N PHE A 62 7.40 2.36 10.94
CA PHE A 62 7.92 3.47 11.75
C PHE A 62 7.51 4.85 11.20
N THR A 63 6.23 5.18 11.25
CA THR A 63 5.62 6.39 10.70
C THR A 63 5.67 7.54 11.68
N LYS A 64 5.73 8.77 11.16
CA LYS A 64 5.71 10.02 11.96
C LYS A 64 4.35 10.25 12.61
N TYR A 65 3.30 9.80 11.95
CA TYR A 65 1.91 9.95 12.35
C TYR A 65 1.17 8.62 12.22
N ASP A 66 0.08 8.47 12.96
CA ASP A 66 -0.71 7.24 12.95
C ASP A 66 -1.20 6.86 11.54
N VAL A 67 -1.21 5.55 11.30
CA VAL A 67 -1.75 4.94 10.08
C VAL A 67 -3.10 4.30 10.38
N ASN A 68 -4.11 4.67 9.59
CA ASN A 68 -5.46 4.14 9.70
C ASN A 68 -5.76 3.18 8.56
N PHE A 69 -6.42 2.07 8.88
CA PHE A 69 -6.84 1.05 7.92
C PHE A 69 -8.36 1.01 7.84
N VAL A 70 -8.90 1.03 6.63
CA VAL A 70 -10.35 0.97 6.37
C VAL A 70 -10.60 -0.15 5.37
N ALA A 71 -11.39 -1.15 5.76
CA ALA A 71 -11.84 -2.16 4.82
C ALA A 71 -12.80 -1.53 3.79
N LEU A 72 -12.43 -1.55 2.51
CA LEU A 72 -13.31 -1.09 1.43
C LEU A 72 -14.26 -2.20 0.98
N ASN A 73 -13.77 -3.45 0.95
CA ASN A 73 -14.56 -4.66 0.73
C ASN A 73 -13.87 -5.87 1.41
N GLU A 74 -14.19 -7.09 0.97
CA GLU A 74 -13.63 -8.34 1.52
C GLU A 74 -12.15 -8.59 1.17
N GLU A 75 -11.60 -7.90 0.19
CA GLU A 75 -10.22 -8.13 -0.29
C GLU A 75 -9.33 -6.88 -0.21
N VAL A 76 -9.93 -5.71 -0.42
CA VAL A 76 -9.25 -4.41 -0.57
C VAL A 76 -9.37 -3.60 0.71
N ILE A 77 -8.24 -3.02 1.10
CA ILE A 77 -8.05 -2.23 2.30
C ILE A 77 -7.51 -0.87 1.87
N LEU A 78 -8.13 0.21 2.33
CA LEU A 78 -7.60 1.56 2.24
C LEU A 78 -6.67 1.83 3.42
N VAL A 79 -5.46 2.29 3.13
CA VAL A 79 -4.45 2.69 4.09
C VAL A 79 -4.31 4.20 4.05
N LYS A 80 -4.60 4.88 5.16
CA LYS A 80 -4.50 6.33 5.28
C LYS A 80 -3.29 6.66 6.13
N PHE A 81 -2.21 7.12 5.49
CA PHE A 81 -1.04 7.62 6.19
C PHE A 81 -1.29 9.03 6.68
N GLY A 82 -0.69 9.41 7.81
CA GLY A 82 -0.78 10.79 8.30
C GLY A 82 0.03 11.79 7.47
N CYS A 83 0.99 11.33 6.65
CA CYS A 83 1.66 12.17 5.67
C CYS A 83 2.12 11.46 4.39
N VAL A 84 2.35 12.25 3.33
CA VAL A 84 2.78 11.76 2.00
C VAL A 84 4.19 11.17 2.06
N GLU A 85 5.08 11.72 2.90
CA GLU A 85 6.44 11.24 3.07
C GLU A 85 6.45 9.80 3.61
N ASP A 86 5.61 9.51 4.60
CA ASP A 86 5.45 8.16 5.13
C ASP A 86 4.84 7.22 4.08
N ARG A 87 3.78 7.65 3.39
CA ARG A 87 3.17 6.87 2.29
C ARG A 87 4.23 6.45 1.27
N ASN A 88 5.03 7.40 0.79
CA ASN A 88 6.07 7.14 -0.21
C ASN A 88 7.16 6.22 0.32
N ARG A 89 7.63 6.45 1.54
CA ARG A 89 8.65 5.59 2.16
C ARG A 89 8.15 4.16 2.34
N ILE A 90 6.93 3.97 2.84
CA ILE A 90 6.35 2.64 3.05
C ILE A 90 6.14 1.92 1.71
N LEU A 91 5.64 2.59 0.67
CA LEU A 91 5.51 1.99 -0.66
C LEU A 91 6.87 1.64 -1.29
N ASN A 92 7.91 2.44 -1.07
CA ASN A 92 9.26 2.15 -1.59
C ASN A 92 9.99 1.00 -0.86
N MET A 93 9.51 0.61 0.33
CA MET A 93 10.04 -0.54 1.09
C MET A 93 9.27 -1.83 0.81
N MET A 94 8.42 -1.85 -0.22
CA MET A 94 7.75 -3.07 -0.69
C MET A 94 8.76 -4.15 -1.13
N PRO A 95 8.39 -5.44 -1.03
CA PRO A 95 7.06 -5.97 -0.71
C PRO A 95 6.80 -6.05 0.80
N TRP A 96 5.53 -5.91 1.20
CA TRP A 96 5.10 -6.15 2.58
C TRP A 96 4.48 -7.53 2.69
N LEU A 97 4.88 -8.28 3.71
CA LEU A 97 4.36 -9.62 3.97
C LEU A 97 3.61 -9.64 5.30
N PHE A 98 2.51 -10.38 5.33
CA PHE A 98 1.85 -10.78 6.56
C PHE A 98 1.54 -12.27 6.48
N ASP A 99 2.03 -13.04 7.45
CA ASP A 99 1.86 -14.50 7.48
C ASP A 99 2.21 -15.19 6.15
N ASN A 100 3.40 -14.85 5.63
CA ASN A 100 3.92 -15.29 4.32
C ASN A 100 3.05 -14.94 3.10
N CYS A 101 1.98 -14.15 3.27
CA CYS A 101 1.13 -13.67 2.20
C CYS A 101 1.54 -12.25 1.80
N LEU A 102 1.58 -11.97 0.49
CA LEU A 102 1.92 -10.66 -0.03
C LEU A 102 0.79 -9.67 0.23
N PHE A 103 1.09 -8.57 0.91
CA PHE A 103 0.23 -7.40 0.95
C PHE A 103 0.67 -6.40 -0.12
N ALA A 104 0.07 -6.52 -1.30
CA ALA A 104 0.33 -5.64 -2.43
C ALA A 104 -0.35 -4.30 -2.21
N MET A 105 0.39 -3.20 -2.33
CA MET A 105 -0.12 -1.85 -2.14
C MET A 105 0.18 -0.96 -3.35
N LEU A 106 -0.74 -0.04 -3.64
CA LEU A 106 -0.63 0.94 -4.71
C LEU A 106 -1.07 2.32 -4.19
N PRO A 107 -0.50 3.42 -4.72
CA PRO A 107 -1.02 4.75 -4.42
C PRO A 107 -2.51 4.85 -4.71
N PHE A 108 -3.27 5.47 -3.81
CA PHE A 108 -4.68 5.71 -4.06
C PHE A 108 -4.85 6.78 -5.15
N VAL A 109 -5.68 6.49 -6.14
CA VAL A 109 -6.05 7.41 -7.23
C VAL A 109 -7.51 7.79 -7.04
N LYS A 110 -7.78 9.09 -6.94
CA LYS A 110 -9.13 9.61 -6.81
C LYS A 110 -9.96 9.21 -8.03
N ASP A 111 -11.21 8.85 -7.79
CA ASP A 111 -12.19 8.48 -8.82
C ASP A 111 -11.84 7.21 -9.63
N LYS A 112 -10.79 6.47 -9.23
CA LYS A 112 -10.45 5.17 -9.79
C LYS A 112 -11.26 4.05 -9.10
N GLU A 113 -11.87 3.19 -9.89
CA GLU A 113 -12.62 2.03 -9.41
C GLU A 113 -11.70 0.98 -8.78
N LEU A 114 -12.17 0.32 -7.71
CA LEU A 114 -11.36 -0.65 -6.95
C LEU A 114 -10.95 -1.87 -7.78
N GLU A 115 -11.77 -2.26 -8.75
CA GLU A 115 -11.55 -3.41 -9.64
C GLU A 115 -10.46 -3.15 -10.68
N THR A 116 -10.18 -1.88 -10.99
CA THR A 116 -9.17 -1.47 -11.98
C THR A 116 -7.74 -1.37 -11.39
N TYR A 117 -7.56 -1.73 -10.11
CA TYR A 117 -6.25 -1.79 -9.48
C TYR A 117 -5.59 -3.14 -9.73
N GLU A 118 -4.37 -3.09 -10.27
CA GLU A 118 -3.59 -4.28 -10.63
C GLU A 118 -2.66 -4.68 -9.47
N PHE A 119 -3.16 -5.51 -8.56
CA PHE A 119 -2.39 -6.02 -7.41
C PHE A 119 -1.51 -7.24 -7.72
N ASN A 120 -1.48 -7.69 -8.97
CA ASN A 120 -0.74 -8.89 -9.43
C ASN A 120 0.76 -8.65 -9.64
N ILE A 121 1.23 -7.39 -9.54
CA ILE A 121 2.63 -7.01 -9.69
C ILE A 121 3.06 -6.25 -8.44
N SER A 122 4.22 -6.61 -7.87
CA SER A 122 4.85 -5.86 -6.78
C SER A 122 6.36 -5.74 -7.06
N PRO A 123 6.94 -4.53 -7.02
CA PRO A 123 8.38 -4.39 -7.03
C PRO A 123 8.97 -4.98 -5.74
N PHE A 124 10.19 -5.50 -5.83
CA PHE A 124 10.94 -5.97 -4.69
C PHE A 124 12.44 -5.71 -4.90
N TRP A 125 13.16 -5.50 -3.80
CA TRP A 125 14.60 -5.29 -3.84
C TRP A 125 15.33 -6.63 -3.93
N LEU A 126 16.20 -6.76 -4.93
CA LEU A 126 17.10 -7.90 -5.07
C LEU A 126 18.52 -7.48 -4.74
N ARG A 127 19.12 -8.09 -3.72
CA ARG A 127 20.54 -7.90 -3.41
C ARG A 127 21.36 -9.00 -4.07
N ILE A 128 22.27 -8.61 -4.95
CA ILE A 128 23.21 -9.53 -5.60
C ILE A 128 24.52 -9.51 -4.83
N TYR A 129 24.96 -10.70 -4.43
CA TYR A 129 26.20 -10.93 -3.68
C TYR A 129 27.30 -11.46 -4.60
N ASN A 130 28.54 -11.41 -4.11
CA ASN A 130 29.73 -11.98 -4.78
C ASN A 130 30.03 -11.38 -6.15
N ILE A 131 29.68 -10.12 -6.37
CA ILE A 131 30.15 -9.37 -7.54
C ILE A 131 31.59 -8.93 -7.25
N PRO A 132 32.58 -9.26 -8.09
CA PRO A 132 33.93 -8.74 -7.94
C PRO A 132 33.92 -7.21 -7.96
N LEU A 133 34.78 -6.57 -7.16
CA LEU A 133 34.78 -5.10 -7.01
C LEU A 133 34.91 -4.37 -8.36
N GLU A 134 35.66 -4.94 -9.30
CA GLU A 134 35.85 -4.43 -10.67
C GLU A 134 34.56 -4.40 -11.50
N TYR A 135 33.57 -5.22 -11.13
CA TYR A 135 32.27 -5.34 -11.79
C TYR A 135 31.13 -4.67 -11.00
N MET A 136 31.45 -3.98 -9.90
CA MET A 136 30.46 -3.18 -9.14
C MET A 136 30.20 -1.83 -9.80
N ASP A 137 29.88 -1.84 -11.09
CA ASP A 137 29.49 -0.66 -11.85
C ASP A 137 27.98 -0.62 -12.07
N ARG A 138 27.44 0.61 -12.22
CA ARG A 138 26.03 0.85 -12.48
C ARG A 138 25.58 0.19 -13.79
N GLN A 139 26.41 0.13 -14.81
CA GLN A 139 26.05 -0.50 -16.09
C GLN A 139 25.83 -2.01 -15.92
N ILE A 140 26.68 -2.67 -15.15
CA ILE A 140 26.54 -4.11 -14.86
C ILE A 140 25.29 -4.37 -14.03
N ALA A 141 24.99 -3.51 -13.06
CA ALA A 141 23.73 -3.56 -12.32
C ALA A 141 22.52 -3.47 -13.27
N MET A 142 22.56 -2.55 -14.26
CA MET A 142 21.50 -2.41 -15.25
C MET A 142 21.36 -3.65 -16.13
N ASP A 143 22.46 -4.19 -16.62
CA ASP A 143 22.46 -5.32 -17.54
C ASP A 143 21.94 -6.57 -16.84
N VAL A 144 22.37 -6.82 -15.59
CA VAL A 144 21.86 -7.93 -14.78
C VAL A 144 20.38 -7.72 -14.44
N GLY A 145 19.98 -6.52 -14.03
CA GLY A 145 18.58 -6.23 -13.72
C GLY A 145 17.64 -6.45 -14.90
N LYS A 146 18.03 -5.97 -16.08
CA LYS A 146 17.29 -6.17 -17.33
C LYS A 146 17.26 -7.64 -17.77
N ALA A 147 18.31 -8.41 -17.50
CA ALA A 147 18.35 -9.83 -17.81
C ALA A 147 17.39 -10.64 -16.92
N ILE A 148 17.16 -10.20 -15.67
CA ILE A 148 16.21 -10.84 -14.76
C ILE A 148 14.77 -10.50 -15.16
N ARG A 149 14.45 -9.21 -15.25
CA ARG A 149 13.12 -8.72 -15.63
C ARG A 149 13.14 -7.21 -15.92
N GLU A 150 12.05 -6.53 -15.59
CA GLU A 150 11.94 -5.08 -15.61
C GLU A 150 12.67 -4.50 -14.40
N LEU A 151 13.70 -3.70 -14.68
CA LEU A 151 14.46 -3.00 -13.67
C LEU A 151 13.80 -1.65 -13.35
N VAL A 152 13.33 -1.48 -12.11
CA VAL A 152 12.64 -0.26 -11.67
C VAL A 152 13.64 0.77 -11.09
N ALA A 153 14.61 0.31 -10.30
CA ALA A 153 15.58 1.20 -9.64
C ALA A 153 16.93 0.49 -9.44
N ILE A 154 17.96 1.25 -9.07
CA ILE A 154 19.24 0.70 -8.60
C ILE A 154 19.57 1.44 -7.30
N GLY A 155 19.76 0.69 -6.22
CA GLY A 155 20.17 1.23 -4.93
C GLY A 155 21.58 1.83 -4.99
N LYS A 156 21.81 2.91 -4.24
CA LYS A 156 23.16 3.45 -4.08
C LYS A 156 23.98 2.49 -3.20
N THR A 157 25.07 1.96 -3.72
CA THR A 157 26.04 1.16 -2.98
C THR A 157 26.63 1.99 -1.84
N GLY A 158 26.29 1.64 -0.60
CA GLY A 158 27.17 1.93 0.55
C GLY A 158 28.43 1.07 0.45
N MET A 159 29.48 1.39 1.21
CA MET A 159 30.82 0.75 1.17
C MET A 159 30.85 -0.78 1.42
N GLU A 160 29.71 -1.48 1.49
CA GLU A 160 29.59 -2.89 1.87
C GLU A 160 29.33 -3.86 0.69
N GLY A 161 29.85 -3.57 -0.49
CA GLY A 161 30.11 -4.59 -1.52
C GLY A 161 28.90 -5.41 -2.01
N GLY A 162 27.75 -4.78 -2.29
CA GLY A 162 26.63 -5.46 -2.96
C GLY A 162 25.80 -4.51 -3.80
N LEU A 163 25.28 -4.99 -4.94
CA LEU A 163 24.33 -4.24 -5.77
C LEU A 163 22.91 -4.56 -5.31
N SER A 164 22.12 -3.52 -5.06
CA SER A 164 20.67 -3.65 -4.84
C SER A 164 19.95 -3.20 -6.11
N LEU A 165 19.14 -4.08 -6.69
CA LEU A 165 18.28 -3.85 -7.85
C LEU A 165 16.82 -3.74 -7.40
#